data_AF-A0A413R5S0-F1
#
_entry.id   AF-A0A413R5S0-F1
#
_cell.length_a   1.000
_cell.length_b   1.000
_cell.length_c   1.000
_cell.angle_alpha   90.00
_cell.angle_beta   90.00
_cell.angle_gamma   90.00
#
_symmetry.space_group_name_H-M   'P 1'
#
loop_
_entity.id
_entity.type
_entity.pdbx_description
1 polymer ?
#
loop_
_entity_poly.entity_id
_entity_poly.type
_entity_poly.pdbx_seq_one_letter_code
_entity_poly.pdbx_strand_id
1 'polypeptide(L)'
;MGAIFVIAVNYVKLKNSSYKLIKDGVIAILHNKIYTLGKQYIAQEYISVEALDDFEHLYKAYHALGGNGTGTEIYKRVKELPMKQGKE
;
A
#
# COMPACT_ATOMS: atom_id res chain seq x y z
N MET A 1 -5.81 -35.49 -23.71
CA MET A 1 -6.39 -34.57 -22.71
C MET A 1 -5.48 -34.29 -21.50
N GLY A 2 -4.79 -35.30 -20.93
CA GLY A 2 -3.95 -35.09 -19.74
C GLY A 2 -2.73 -34.16 -19.91
N ALA A 3 -1.99 -34.26 -21.02
CA ALA A 3 -0.78 -33.44 -21.23
C ALA A 3 -1.07 -31.93 -21.40
N ILE A 4 -2.11 -31.59 -22.16
CA ILE A 4 -2.55 -30.19 -22.36
C ILE A 4 -3.00 -29.58 -21.03
N PHE A 5 -3.72 -30.34 -20.21
CA PHE A 5 -4.14 -29.91 -18.88
C PHE A 5 -2.94 -29.65 -17.95
N VAL A 6 -1.94 -30.53 -17.94
CA VAL A 6 -0.71 -30.35 -17.13
C VAL A 6 0.07 -29.10 -17.55
N ILE A 7 0.21 -28.87 -18.86
CA ILE A 7 0.89 -27.66 -19.38
C ILE A 7 0.13 -26.39 -18.97
N ALA A 8 -1.20 -26.39 -19.10
CA ALA A 8 -2.04 -25.27 -18.68
C ALA A 8 -1.90 -24.99 -17.17
N VAL A 9 -1.92 -26.02 -16.32
CA VAL A 9 -1.73 -25.88 -14.87
C VAL A 9 -0.34 -25.34 -14.53
N ASN A 10 0.72 -25.85 -15.17
CA ASN A 10 2.08 -25.35 -14.95
C ASN A 10 2.25 -23.90 -15.40
N TYR A 11 1.64 -23.51 -16.52
CA TYR A 11 1.65 -22.12 -17.00
C TYR A 11 0.96 -21.17 -16.00
N VAL A 12 -0.20 -21.56 -15.45
CA VAL A 12 -0.90 -20.79 -14.40
C VAL A 12 -0.05 -20.69 -13.13
N LYS A 13 0.61 -21.78 -12.70
CA LYS A 13 1.49 -21.76 -11.51
C LYS A 13 2.70 -20.83 -11.70
N LEU A 14 3.37 -20.88 -12.85
CA LEU A 14 4.51 -20.02 -13.16
C LEU A 14 4.11 -18.53 -13.15
N LYS A 15 3.00 -18.19 -13.82
CA LYS A 15 2.49 -16.82 -13.86
C LYS A 15 2.07 -16.32 -12.48
N ASN A 16 1.45 -17.17 -11.66
CA ASN A 16 1.10 -16.86 -10.29
C ASN A 16 2.33 -16.57 -9.41
N SER A 17 3.46 -17.26 -9.63
CA SER A 17 4.68 -17.05 -8.86
C SER A 17 5.28 -15.66 -9.12
N SER A 18 5.46 -15.28 -10.38
CA SER A 18 5.98 -13.95 -10.73
C SER A 18 5.03 -12.82 -10.33
N TYR A 19 3.73 -13.01 -10.54
CA TYR A 19 2.72 -12.05 -10.08
C TYR A 19 2.77 -11.87 -8.57
N LYS A 20 2.90 -12.95 -7.80
CA LYS A 20 3.04 -12.90 -6.34
C LYS A 20 4.28 -12.11 -5.92
N LEU A 21 5.43 -12.36 -6.52
CA LEU A 21 6.67 -11.63 -6.19
C LEU A 21 6.55 -10.13 -6.48
N ILE A 22 5.95 -9.76 -7.62
CA ILE A 22 5.70 -8.35 -7.95
C ILE A 22 4.73 -7.74 -6.94
N LYS A 23 3.63 -8.43 -6.64
CA LYS A 23 2.65 -8.00 -5.64
C LYS A 23 3.31 -7.76 -4.28
N ASP A 24 4.10 -8.72 -3.80
CA ASP A 24 4.79 -8.62 -2.51
C ASP A 24 5.79 -7.45 -2.49
N GLY A 25 6.51 -7.23 -3.59
CA GLY A 25 7.40 -6.08 -3.76
C GLY A 25 6.66 -4.73 -3.72
N VAL A 26 5.52 -4.63 -4.42
CA VAL A 26 4.68 -3.41 -4.41
C VAL A 26 4.13 -3.14 -3.01
N ILE A 27 3.65 -4.18 -2.30
CA ILE A 27 3.21 -4.07 -0.90
C ILE A 27 4.35 -3.54 -0.01
N ALA A 28 5.57 -4.05 -0.17
CA ALA A 28 6.72 -3.60 0.61
C ALA A 28 7.08 -2.12 0.34
N ILE A 29 7.04 -1.69 -0.91
CA ILE A 29 7.28 -0.29 -1.30
C ILE A 29 6.20 0.63 -0.71
N LEU A 30 4.93 0.27 -0.88
CA LEU A 30 3.81 1.05 -0.35
C LEU A 30 3.85 1.12 1.18
N HIS A 31 4.14 0.00 1.85
CA HIS A 31 4.34 -0.02 3.30
C HIS A 31 5.45 0.97 3.72
N ASN A 32 6.62 0.91 3.08
CA ASN A 32 7.72 1.81 3.41
C ASN A 32 7.34 3.29 3.18
N LYS A 33 6.62 3.58 2.10
CA LYS A 33 6.18 4.94 1.77
C LYS A 33 5.16 5.46 2.80
N ILE A 34 4.15 4.65 3.13
CA ILE A 34 3.16 4.97 4.17
C ILE A 34 3.84 5.19 5.51
N TYR A 35 4.80 4.33 5.87
CA TYR A 35 5.53 4.46 7.13
C TYR A 35 6.39 5.73 7.18
N THR A 36 7.06 6.06 6.07
CA THR A 36 7.93 7.23 6.00
C THR A 36 7.13 8.52 6.04
N LEU A 37 6.15 8.68 5.15
CA LEU A 37 5.28 9.85 5.11
C LEU A 37 4.46 9.98 6.39
N GLY A 38 3.87 8.89 6.87
CA GLY A 38 3.03 8.92 8.05
C GLY A 38 3.81 9.35 9.29
N LYS A 39 5.03 8.85 9.49
CA LYS A 39 5.90 9.35 10.57
C LYS A 39 6.24 10.83 10.40
N GLN A 40 6.47 11.29 9.18
CA GLN A 40 6.74 12.70 8.92
C GLN A 40 5.53 13.56 9.31
N TYR A 41 4.32 13.22 8.88
CA TYR A 41 3.12 13.98 9.23
C TYR A 41 2.82 13.93 10.72
N ILE A 42 2.97 12.75 11.36
CA ILE A 42 2.80 12.61 12.81
C ILE A 42 3.80 13.51 13.56
N ALA A 43 5.05 13.56 13.13
CA ALA A 43 6.06 14.42 13.74
C ALA A 43 5.81 15.93 13.50
N GLN A 44 5.11 16.27 12.41
CA GLN A 44 4.69 17.64 12.10
C GLN A 44 3.43 18.05 12.87
N GLU A 45 2.70 17.10 13.45
CA GLU A 45 1.45 17.29 14.21
C GLU A 45 0.29 17.91 13.41
N TYR A 46 0.40 18.05 12.10
CA TYR A 46 -0.68 18.48 11.21
C TYR A 46 -0.50 17.88 9.81
N ILE A 47 -1.57 17.91 9.00
CA ILE A 47 -1.54 17.51 7.60
C ILE A 47 -2.41 18.45 6.75
N SER A 48 -2.03 18.69 5.49
CA SER A 48 -2.89 19.42 4.55
C SER A 48 -3.96 18.50 3.96
N VAL A 49 -5.01 19.07 3.37
CA VAL A 49 -6.07 18.29 2.73
C VAL A 49 -5.52 17.48 1.55
N GLU A 50 -4.65 18.11 0.74
CA GLU A 50 -4.02 17.51 -0.43
C GLU A 50 -3.09 16.36 -0.01
N ALA A 51 -2.25 16.60 1.00
CA ALA A 51 -1.34 15.57 1.53
C ALA A 51 -2.10 14.39 2.13
N LEU A 52 -3.24 14.63 2.78
CA LEU A 52 -4.09 13.57 3.32
C LEU A 52 -4.75 12.76 2.20
N ASP A 53 -5.23 13.40 1.14
CA ASP A 53 -5.83 12.71 -0.01
C ASP A 53 -4.81 11.82 -0.73
N ASP A 54 -3.61 12.34 -1.01
CA ASP A 54 -2.51 11.55 -1.60
C ASP A 54 -2.13 10.36 -0.72
N PHE A 55 -2.05 10.59 0.59
CA PHE A 55 -1.73 9.54 1.56
C PHE A 55 -2.83 8.47 1.65
N GLU A 56 -4.10 8.85 1.55
CA GLU A 56 -5.23 7.93 1.50
C GLU A 56 -5.22 7.07 0.23
N HIS A 57 -4.82 7.62 -0.93
CA HIS A 57 -4.64 6.84 -2.15
C HIS A 57 -3.56 5.76 -2.01
N LEU A 58 -2.41 6.11 -1.42
CA LEU A 58 -1.34 5.15 -1.11
C LEU A 58 -1.84 4.03 -0.18
N TYR A 59 -2.57 4.42 0.88
CA TYR A 59 -3.13 3.46 1.83
C TYR A 59 -4.16 2.52 1.19
N LYS A 60 -5.08 3.04 0.37
CA LYS A 60 -6.08 2.22 -0.33
C LYS A 60 -5.42 1.18 -1.22
N ALA A 61 -4.42 1.56 -2.00
CA ALA A 61 -3.66 0.62 -2.84
C ALA A 61 -2.95 -0.44 -2.00
N TYR A 62 -2.29 -0.03 -0.91
CA TYR A 62 -1.61 -0.92 0.02
C TYR A 62 -2.57 -1.95 0.64
N HIS A 63 -3.71 -1.47 1.16
CA HIS A 63 -4.69 -2.30 1.83
C HIS A 63 -5.35 -3.30 0.85
N ALA A 64 -5.71 -2.84 -0.36
CA ALA A 64 -6.29 -3.69 -1.40
C ALA A 64 -5.35 -4.84 -1.83
N LEU A 65 -4.03 -4.62 -1.77
CA LEU A 65 -3.05 -5.67 -2.06
C LEU A 65 -2.87 -6.66 -0.90
N GLY A 66 -3.47 -6.43 0.27
CA GLY A 66 -3.31 -7.28 1.46
C GLY A 66 -2.25 -6.76 2.42
N GLY A 67 -2.09 -5.43 2.51
CA GLY A 67 -1.24 -4.78 3.50
C GLY A 67 -1.53 -5.22 4.94
N ASN A 68 -0.52 -5.12 5.80
CA ASN A 68 -0.53 -5.57 7.19
C ASN A 68 -1.01 -4.48 8.18
N GLY A 69 -1.17 -4.89 9.45
CA GLY A 69 -1.69 -4.05 10.52
C GLY A 69 -0.83 -2.82 10.85
N THR A 70 0.50 -2.90 10.69
CA THR A 70 1.41 -1.79 11.05
C THR A 70 1.23 -0.58 10.14
N GLY A 71 1.09 -0.79 8.83
CA GLY A 71 0.79 0.31 7.90
C GLY A 71 -0.59 0.92 8.14
N THR A 72 -1.56 0.09 8.53
CA THR A 72 -2.92 0.53 8.89
C THR A 72 -2.95 1.39 10.14
N GLU A 73 -2.14 1.04 11.14
CA GLU A 73 -2.04 1.81 12.38
C GLU A 73 -1.45 3.21 12.14
N ILE A 74 -0.38 3.30 11.34
CA ILE A 74 0.18 4.60 10.94
C ILE A 74 -0.86 5.44 10.18
N TYR A 75 -1.62 4.81 9.28
CA TYR A 75 -2.66 5.51 8.54
C TYR A 75 -3.74 6.12 9.44
N LYS A 76 -4.22 5.36 10.43
CA LYS A 76 -5.23 5.85 11.40
C LYS A 76 -4.72 7.07 12.16
N ARG A 77 -3.49 7.02 12.66
CA ARG A 77 -2.90 8.16 13.39
C ARG A 77 -2.76 9.41 12.52
N VAL A 78 -2.41 9.25 11.25
CA VAL A 78 -2.35 10.38 10.32
C VAL A 78 -3.74 10.98 10.07
N LYS A 79 -4.79 10.16 9.97
CA LYS A 79 -6.18 10.66 9.82
C LYS A 79 -6.69 11.46 11.02
N GLU A 80 -6.11 11.25 12.19
CA GLU A 80 -6.47 11.94 13.43
C GLU A 80 -5.75 13.30 13.56
N LEU A 81 -4.79 13.60 12.69
CA LEU A 81 -4.08 14.88 12.73
C LEU A 81 -4.99 16.05 12.36
N PRO A 82 -4.79 17.23 12.99
CA PRO A 82 -5.50 18.44 12.62
C PRO A 82 -5.18 18.83 11.17
N MET A 83 -6.21 19.24 10.45
CA MET A 83 -6.08 19.69 9.07
C MET A 83 -5.68 21.17 9.04
N LYS A 84 -4.58 21.48 8.36
CA LYS A 84 -4.23 22.86 8.04
C LYS A 84 -4.71 23.15 6.62
N GLN A 85 -5.52 24.19 6.44
CA GLN A 85 -5.78 24.73 5.10
C GLN A 85 -4.45 25.22 4.53
N GLY A 86 -3.88 24.48 3.59
CA GLY A 86 -2.68 24.88 2.88
C GLY A 86 -2.98 26.11 2.03
N LYS A 87 -2.42 27.25 2.39
CA LYS A 87 -1.84 28.13 1.37
C LYS A 87 -0.36 27.76 1.33
N GLU A 88 0.09 27.38 0.15
CA GLU A 88 1.50 27.18 -0.20
C GLU A 88 2.37 28.36 0.25
#